data_AF-A0AAV0UYS3-F1
#
_entry.id   AF-A0AAV0UYS3-F1
#
_cell.length_a   1.000
_cell.length_b   1.000
_cell.length_c   1.000
_cell.angle_alpha   90.00
_cell.angle_beta   90.00
_cell.angle_gamma   90.00
#
_symmetry.space_group_name_H-M   'P 1'
#
loop_
_entity.id
_entity.type
_entity.pdbx_description
1 polymer ?
#
loop_
_entity_poly.entity_id
_entity_poly.type
_entity_poly.pdbx_seq_one_letter_code
_entity_poly.pdbx_strand_id
1 'polypeptide(L)'
;MRQREVDDAMMPDEHEQHEQQQHEHKLEIMDDLRQDGDDDDDDGIGGKRRLFRFKPAFDVVLVREVIRCFPWSAGYGRTRSAWMSVATRVQTTLETLKGVVFTRGSALDHAIVKRRVDMLLEAYRKNEMSGLRGSGSPEEFDMRNKLLAILARVVDEQTLNKGAMREKRVQSALQVAQRNLAELEGTVGMVMPASADLSPPPAVATQPLMPIAPVPATSLAVVSHGNSSPVLPSLSAQQNVQQNGSNKRALRTGAVSVASPMQEVKRPRVENTAVSMETTLDMEERKLRLEERRVELEEERLAFEKQKSEQDEKERQALLDVLRAQGSLVTELLTHLRSSKISPNTQGL
;
A
#
# COMPACT_ATOMS: atom_id res chain seq x y z
N MET A 1 0.31 -38.38 98.13
CA MET A 1 1.00 -38.29 96.82
C MET A 1 0.20 -39.07 95.80
N ARG A 2 -0.33 -38.41 94.75
CA ARG A 2 -0.94 -39.00 93.55
C ARG A 2 -1.12 -37.89 92.50
N GLN A 3 -1.10 -38.27 91.22
CA GLN A 3 -1.32 -37.43 90.04
C GLN A 3 -0.24 -36.33 89.83
N ARG A 4 0.18 -36.00 88.60
CA ARG A 4 -0.36 -36.35 87.27
C ARG A 4 0.78 -36.69 86.29
N GLU A 5 0.56 -37.69 85.43
CA GLU A 5 1.11 -37.68 84.07
C GLU A 5 0.18 -36.82 83.19
N VAL A 6 0.72 -36.13 82.19
CA VAL A 6 0.08 -35.81 80.90
C VAL A 6 1.16 -35.33 79.93
N ASP A 7 1.63 -36.28 79.13
CA ASP A 7 1.92 -36.19 77.68
C ASP A 7 2.36 -34.84 77.08
N ASP A 8 3.61 -34.81 76.60
CA ASP A 8 4.17 -33.78 75.71
C ASP A 8 3.68 -34.02 74.26
N ALA A 9 2.45 -33.59 73.97
CA ALA A 9 1.75 -33.88 72.72
C ALA A 9 1.90 -32.75 71.69
N MET A 10 2.92 -32.91 70.84
CA MET A 10 3.22 -32.15 69.61
C MET A 10 1.96 -31.76 68.79
N MET A 11 1.62 -30.46 68.77
CA MET A 11 0.53 -29.86 67.99
C MET A 11 1.09 -29.06 66.80
N PRO A 12 0.72 -29.37 65.54
CA PRO A 12 1.24 -28.66 64.37
C PRO A 12 0.41 -27.42 63.99
N ASP A 13 1.13 -26.34 63.68
CA ASP A 13 0.83 -25.33 62.66
C ASP A 13 -0.61 -24.81 62.47
N GLU A 14 -1.14 -24.13 63.49
CA GLU A 14 -2.20 -23.12 63.26
C GLU A 14 -1.66 -21.88 62.50
N HIS A 15 -0.36 -21.61 62.60
CA HIS A 15 0.28 -20.43 61.98
C HIS A 15 0.50 -20.63 60.47
N GLU A 16 1.04 -21.76 60.03
CA GLU A 16 1.26 -22.06 58.61
C GLU A 16 -0.08 -22.20 57.85
N GLN A 17 -1.13 -22.74 58.49
CA GLN A 17 -2.49 -22.74 57.94
C GLN A 17 -3.05 -21.33 57.71
N HIS A 18 -2.75 -20.37 58.60
CA HIS A 18 -3.17 -18.98 58.45
C HIS A 18 -2.41 -18.24 57.35
N GLU A 19 -1.15 -18.59 57.11
CA GLU A 19 -0.38 -18.06 55.97
C GLU A 19 -0.78 -18.70 54.65
N GLN A 20 -1.08 -20.00 54.61
CA GLN A 20 -1.60 -20.67 53.41
C GLN A 20 -2.96 -20.10 52.98
N GLN A 21 -3.93 -19.93 53.89
CA GLN A 21 -5.23 -19.32 53.56
C GLN A 21 -5.10 -17.87 53.06
N GLN A 22 -4.17 -17.08 53.62
CA GLN A 22 -3.86 -15.75 53.10
C GLN A 22 -3.16 -15.78 51.73
N HIS A 23 -2.37 -16.81 51.44
CA HIS A 23 -1.71 -16.97 50.14
C HIS A 23 -2.69 -17.44 49.06
N GLU A 24 -3.61 -18.33 49.40
CA GLU A 24 -4.65 -18.89 48.53
C GLU A 24 -5.69 -17.82 48.16
N HIS A 25 -6.22 -17.08 49.14
CA HIS A 25 -7.12 -15.94 48.89
C HIS A 25 -6.43 -14.81 48.09
N LYS A 26 -5.12 -14.62 48.28
CA LYS A 26 -4.32 -13.71 47.45
C LYS A 26 -4.08 -14.23 46.04
N LEU A 27 -4.13 -15.54 45.80
CA LEU A 27 -4.12 -16.13 44.46
C LEU A 27 -5.46 -15.95 43.77
N GLU A 28 -6.60 -16.18 44.44
CA GLU A 28 -7.94 -15.87 43.91
C GLU A 28 -8.02 -14.42 43.45
N ILE A 29 -7.65 -13.46 44.31
CA ILE A 29 -7.64 -12.02 43.99
C ILE A 29 -6.70 -11.69 42.81
N MET A 30 -5.65 -12.49 42.55
CA MET A 30 -4.76 -12.31 41.40
C MET A 30 -5.26 -12.96 40.11
N ASP A 31 -6.17 -13.94 40.17
CA ASP A 31 -6.77 -14.56 38.98
C ASP A 31 -8.06 -13.84 38.57
N ASP A 32 -8.87 -13.32 39.51
CA ASP A 32 -9.93 -12.34 39.21
C ASP A 32 -9.35 -11.13 38.46
N LEU A 33 -8.25 -10.53 38.97
CA LEU A 33 -7.53 -9.43 38.30
C LEU A 33 -6.84 -9.81 36.98
N ARG A 34 -6.94 -11.07 36.53
CA ARG A 34 -6.54 -11.54 35.20
C ARG A 34 -7.73 -11.87 34.30
N GLN A 35 -8.91 -12.07 34.87
CA GLN A 35 -10.14 -12.39 34.15
C GLN A 35 -10.90 -11.13 33.71
N ASP A 36 -10.80 -10.02 34.46
CA ASP A 36 -11.37 -8.70 34.12
C ASP A 36 -10.59 -7.95 33.01
N GLY A 37 -10.35 -8.63 31.88
CA GLY A 37 -9.61 -8.12 30.73
C GLY A 37 -10.45 -7.46 29.63
N ASP A 38 -11.75 -7.76 29.58
CA ASP A 38 -12.66 -7.44 28.45
C ASP A 38 -14.03 -6.90 28.91
N ASP A 39 -14.11 -6.21 30.06
CA ASP A 39 -15.31 -5.47 30.46
C ASP A 39 -15.31 -4.05 29.81
N ASP A 40 -16.37 -3.74 29.07
CA ASP A 40 -16.61 -2.44 28.42
C ASP A 40 -17.25 -1.41 29.40
N ASP A 41 -17.29 -0.14 29.00
CA ASP A 41 -18.17 0.92 29.55
C ASP A 41 -18.05 1.34 31.04
N ASP A 42 -16.85 1.67 31.53
CA ASP A 42 -16.68 2.62 32.65
C ASP A 42 -16.70 4.10 32.18
N ASP A 43 -17.85 4.76 32.31
CA ASP A 43 -18.01 6.22 32.14
C ASP A 43 -17.56 6.99 33.42
N GLY A 44 -16.41 6.59 33.96
CA GLY A 44 -15.85 6.98 35.26
C GLY A 44 -15.09 8.32 35.29
N ILE A 45 -15.83 9.36 35.66
CA ILE A 45 -15.42 10.60 36.36
C ILE A 45 -13.89 10.88 36.44
N GLY A 46 -13.42 11.91 35.70
CA GLY A 46 -12.16 12.62 35.98
C GLY A 46 -10.96 12.34 35.06
N GLY A 47 -11.09 11.42 34.11
CA GLY A 47 -10.01 11.07 33.17
C GLY A 47 -9.58 12.21 32.22
N LYS A 48 -8.26 12.36 32.01
CA LYS A 48 -7.71 13.11 30.86
C LYS A 48 -8.33 12.55 29.57
N ARG A 49 -8.82 13.41 28.66
CA ARG A 49 -9.44 13.00 27.38
C ARG A 49 -8.64 11.87 26.71
N ARG A 50 -9.18 10.65 26.74
CA ARG A 50 -8.53 9.46 26.18
C ARG A 50 -8.41 9.67 24.66
N LEU A 51 -7.20 9.60 24.11
CA LEU A 51 -6.96 9.80 22.68
C LEU A 51 -7.48 8.60 21.89
N PHE A 52 -8.01 8.84 20.68
CA PHE A 52 -8.51 7.76 19.82
C PHE A 52 -7.42 6.70 19.54
N ARG A 53 -7.76 5.43 19.80
CA ARG A 53 -6.85 4.27 19.71
C ARG A 53 -7.22 3.41 18.50
N PHE A 54 -6.30 3.28 17.53
CA PHE A 54 -6.50 2.44 16.35
C PHE A 54 -6.47 0.94 16.71
N LYS A 55 -7.59 0.25 16.44
CA LYS A 55 -7.67 -1.21 16.31
C LYS A 55 -7.40 -1.63 14.84
N PRO A 56 -7.05 -2.89 14.53
CA PRO A 56 -6.89 -3.41 13.16
C PRO A 56 -8.12 -3.18 12.28
N ALA A 57 -9.31 -3.42 12.84
CA ALA A 57 -10.61 -3.00 12.31
C ALA A 57 -10.64 -1.57 11.75
N PHE A 58 -9.98 -0.65 12.45
CA PHE A 58 -9.94 0.77 12.10
C PHE A 58 -8.82 1.09 11.11
N ASP A 59 -7.71 0.34 11.13
CA ASP A 59 -6.68 0.41 10.09
C ASP A 59 -7.24 0.01 8.72
N VAL A 60 -8.12 -1.01 8.65
CA VAL A 60 -8.81 -1.40 7.42
C VAL A 60 -9.62 -0.23 6.85
N VAL A 61 -10.45 0.42 7.67
CA VAL A 61 -11.24 1.60 7.24
C VAL A 61 -10.34 2.75 6.84
N LEU A 62 -9.30 3.05 7.63
CA LEU A 62 -8.31 4.08 7.37
C LEU A 62 -7.66 3.91 5.99
N VAL A 63 -7.12 2.74 5.68
CA VAL A 63 -6.40 2.50 4.42
C VAL A 63 -7.38 2.52 3.22
N ARG A 64 -8.63 2.04 3.38
CA ARG A 64 -9.67 2.15 2.35
C ARG A 64 -9.96 3.62 1.98
N GLU A 65 -10.25 4.49 2.96
CA GLU A 65 -10.49 5.93 2.66
C GLU A 65 -9.25 6.63 2.09
N VAL A 66 -8.05 6.27 2.56
CA VAL A 66 -6.77 6.81 2.04
C VAL A 66 -6.54 6.43 0.58
N ILE A 67 -6.88 5.21 0.16
CA ILE A 67 -6.81 4.81 -1.26
C ILE A 67 -7.84 5.57 -2.10
N ARG A 68 -9.08 5.74 -1.61
CA ARG A 68 -10.13 6.47 -2.38
C ARG A 68 -9.82 7.95 -2.54
N CYS A 69 -9.30 8.62 -1.50
CA CYS A 69 -9.00 10.06 -1.53
C CYS A 69 -7.60 10.39 -2.06
N PHE A 70 -6.67 9.43 -1.99
CA PHE A 70 -5.25 9.51 -2.34
C PHE A 70 -4.60 10.89 -2.10
N PRO A 71 -4.42 11.32 -0.83
CA PRO A 71 -4.06 12.70 -0.47
C PRO A 71 -2.70 13.19 -1.01
N TRP A 72 -1.85 12.31 -1.57
CA TRP A 72 -0.61 12.69 -2.26
C TRP A 72 -0.82 13.25 -3.67
N SER A 73 -1.98 13.09 -4.31
CA SER A 73 -2.30 13.78 -5.58
C SER A 73 -2.76 15.22 -5.38
N ALA A 74 -3.00 15.64 -4.13
CA ALA A 74 -3.41 16.99 -3.82
C ALA A 74 -2.35 18.01 -4.26
N GLY A 75 -2.70 18.86 -5.23
CA GLY A 75 -1.83 19.92 -5.74
C GLY A 75 -1.32 20.87 -4.67
N TYR A 76 -0.24 21.60 -4.99
CA TYR A 76 0.52 22.41 -4.04
C TYR A 76 -0.36 23.26 -3.10
N GLY A 77 -0.03 23.23 -1.80
CA GLY A 77 -0.80 23.86 -0.72
C GLY A 77 -2.06 23.10 -0.26
N ARG A 78 -2.66 22.23 -1.08
CA ARG A 78 -3.92 21.55 -0.75
C ARG A 78 -3.77 20.24 0.04
N THR A 79 -2.56 19.71 0.18
CA THR A 79 -2.28 18.43 0.86
C THR A 79 -2.88 18.35 2.27
N ARG A 80 -2.84 19.45 3.06
CA ARG A 80 -3.45 19.49 4.39
C ARG A 80 -4.97 19.27 4.35
N SER A 81 -5.66 19.92 3.42
CA SER A 81 -7.10 19.79 3.22
C SER A 81 -7.51 18.39 2.75
N ALA A 82 -6.67 17.74 1.92
CA ALA A 82 -6.90 16.36 1.53
C ALA A 82 -6.80 15.38 2.72
N TRP A 83 -5.79 15.53 3.60
CA TRP A 83 -5.71 14.74 4.82
C TRP A 83 -6.85 15.03 5.82
N MET A 84 -7.37 16.26 5.87
CA MET A 84 -8.59 16.58 6.63
C MET A 84 -9.82 15.86 6.04
N SER A 85 -9.99 15.84 4.71
CA SER A 85 -11.08 15.10 4.08
C SER A 85 -10.99 13.59 4.29
N VAL A 86 -9.77 13.01 4.34
CA VAL A 86 -9.57 11.61 4.75
C VAL A 86 -10.03 11.42 6.19
N ALA A 87 -9.61 12.30 7.11
CA ALA A 87 -9.94 12.18 8.52
C ALA A 87 -11.45 12.24 8.78
N THR A 88 -12.16 13.18 8.16
CA THR A 88 -13.64 13.25 8.22
C THR A 88 -14.28 11.97 7.68
N ARG A 89 -13.83 11.46 6.53
CA ARG A 89 -14.35 10.21 5.94
C ARG A 89 -14.11 9.00 6.84
N VAL A 90 -12.91 8.85 7.39
CA VAL A 90 -12.59 7.75 8.31
C VAL A 90 -13.48 7.84 9.55
N GLN A 91 -13.71 9.04 10.09
CA GLN A 91 -14.60 9.24 11.22
C GLN A 91 -16.04 8.78 10.89
N THR A 92 -16.64 9.30 9.81
CA THR A 92 -18.00 8.94 9.39
C THR A 92 -18.16 7.47 9.03
N THR A 93 -17.16 6.85 8.38
CA THR A 93 -17.19 5.42 8.07
C THR A 93 -17.06 4.55 9.34
N LEU A 94 -16.33 5.00 10.36
CA LEU A 94 -16.24 4.30 11.66
C LEU A 94 -17.50 4.48 12.51
N GLU A 95 -18.11 5.67 12.52
CA GLU A 95 -19.41 5.95 13.12
C GLU A 95 -20.48 5.03 12.50
N THR A 96 -20.51 4.92 11.16
CA THR A 96 -21.54 4.19 10.41
C THR A 96 -21.36 2.66 10.42
N LEU A 97 -20.12 2.15 10.24
CA LEU A 97 -19.87 0.71 10.02
C LEU A 97 -19.26 -0.03 11.21
N LYS A 98 -18.78 0.67 12.23
CA LYS A 98 -18.14 0.08 13.42
C LYS A 98 -18.68 0.64 14.74
N GLY A 99 -19.77 1.43 14.71
CA GLY A 99 -20.45 1.97 15.89
C GLY A 99 -19.63 2.97 16.72
N VAL A 100 -18.53 3.49 16.17
CA VAL A 100 -17.58 4.30 16.96
C VAL A 100 -18.09 5.73 17.12
N VAL A 101 -18.53 6.09 18.33
CA VAL A 101 -19.01 7.45 18.62
C VAL A 101 -17.84 8.41 18.83
N PHE A 102 -17.75 9.45 17.99
CA PHE A 102 -16.81 10.56 18.20
C PHE A 102 -17.54 11.77 18.80
N THR A 103 -17.04 12.26 19.92
CA THR A 103 -17.59 13.39 20.68
C THR A 103 -16.82 14.70 20.40
N ARG A 104 -17.39 15.85 20.82
CA ARG A 104 -16.73 17.16 20.66
C ARG A 104 -15.39 17.18 21.41
N GLY A 105 -14.29 17.08 20.66
CA GLY A 105 -12.93 17.08 21.18
C GLY A 105 -12.26 15.70 21.29
N SER A 106 -12.89 14.63 20.83
CA SER A 106 -12.26 13.33 20.52
C SER A 106 -12.19 13.04 19.00
N ALA A 107 -12.83 13.89 18.18
CA ALA A 107 -12.81 13.87 16.72
C ALA A 107 -11.41 13.65 16.10
N LEU A 108 -11.38 12.92 14.99
CA LEU A 108 -10.16 12.34 14.44
C LEU A 108 -9.35 13.39 13.65
N ASP A 109 -8.15 13.76 14.13
CA ASP A 109 -7.34 14.79 13.48
C ASP A 109 -6.52 14.28 12.28
N HIS A 110 -6.40 15.14 11.25
CA HIS A 110 -5.63 14.89 10.03
C HIS A 110 -4.15 14.50 10.27
N ALA A 111 -3.49 15.03 11.31
CA ALA A 111 -2.11 14.67 11.64
C ALA A 111 -2.02 13.30 12.34
N ILE A 112 -3.05 12.91 13.11
CA ILE A 112 -3.17 11.58 13.72
C ILE A 112 -3.37 10.53 12.63
N VAL A 113 -4.30 10.79 11.70
CA VAL A 113 -4.58 9.98 10.51
C VAL A 113 -3.32 9.77 9.68
N LYS A 114 -2.64 10.86 9.27
CA LYS A 114 -1.41 10.76 8.49
C LYS A 114 -0.34 9.95 9.23
N ARG A 115 -0.09 10.23 10.52
CA ARG A 115 0.91 9.51 11.33
C ARG A 115 0.63 8.01 11.40
N ARG A 116 -0.63 7.60 11.52
CA ARG A 116 -1.00 6.17 11.51
C ARG A 116 -0.74 5.53 10.14
N VAL A 117 -1.05 6.21 9.04
CA VAL A 117 -0.74 5.72 7.68
C VAL A 117 0.76 5.62 7.45
N ASP A 118 1.54 6.63 7.84
CA ASP A 118 3.00 6.63 7.74
C ASP A 118 3.59 5.42 8.50
N MET A 119 3.12 5.18 9.73
CA MET A 119 3.51 4.06 10.59
C MET A 119 3.14 2.69 10.00
N LEU A 120 1.93 2.55 9.44
CA LEU A 120 1.48 1.31 8.81
C LEU A 120 2.28 0.98 7.54
N LEU A 121 2.55 1.98 6.69
CA LEU A 121 3.37 1.80 5.48
C LEU A 121 4.83 1.48 5.82
N GLU A 122 5.36 2.06 6.90
CA GLU A 122 6.72 1.78 7.37
C GLU A 122 6.87 0.36 7.92
N ALA A 123 5.98 -0.06 8.81
CA ALA A 123 5.98 -1.42 9.34
C ALA A 123 5.68 -2.47 8.27
N TYR A 124 4.84 -2.15 7.27
CA TYR A 124 4.59 -3.02 6.12
C TYR A 124 5.86 -3.18 5.27
N ARG A 125 6.54 -2.08 4.90
CA ARG A 125 7.80 -2.12 4.14
C ARG A 125 8.96 -2.80 4.87
N LYS A 126 8.93 -2.86 6.21
CA LYS A 126 9.87 -3.64 7.04
C LYS A 126 9.43 -5.07 7.36
N ASN A 127 8.21 -5.47 6.97
CA ASN A 127 7.58 -6.74 7.35
C ASN A 127 7.41 -6.92 8.89
N GLU A 128 7.36 -5.81 9.65
CA GLU A 128 7.26 -5.75 11.12
C GLU A 128 5.79 -5.75 11.63
N MET A 129 4.84 -6.14 10.78
CA MET A 129 3.39 -6.02 11.03
C MET A 129 2.87 -6.78 12.27
N SER A 130 3.66 -7.70 12.84
CA SER A 130 3.32 -8.44 14.06
C SER A 130 3.16 -7.55 15.29
N GLY A 131 4.00 -6.52 15.46
CA GLY A 131 3.88 -5.55 16.56
C GLY A 131 2.63 -4.66 16.47
N LEU A 132 1.91 -4.72 15.34
CA LEU A 132 0.68 -3.99 15.07
C LEU A 132 -0.56 -4.92 15.03
N ARG A 133 -0.47 -6.15 15.53
CA ARG A 133 -1.64 -7.07 15.56
C ARG A 133 -2.65 -6.65 16.64
N GLY A 134 -2.33 -6.70 17.93
CA GLY A 134 -3.30 -6.33 18.99
C GLY A 134 -4.58 -7.18 18.92
N SER A 135 -5.73 -6.66 19.39
CA SER A 135 -7.02 -7.34 19.25
C SER A 135 -7.67 -7.04 17.89
N GLY A 136 -7.86 -8.09 17.08
CA GLY A 136 -8.49 -8.07 15.75
C GLY A 136 -8.47 -9.47 15.13
N SER A 137 -9.33 -9.72 14.13
CA SER A 137 -9.42 -11.06 13.52
C SER A 137 -8.29 -11.33 12.50
N PRO A 138 -7.99 -12.60 12.17
CA PRO A 138 -7.10 -12.95 11.06
C PRO A 138 -7.49 -12.28 9.74
N GLU A 139 -8.79 -12.18 9.48
CA GLU A 139 -9.37 -11.56 8.28
C GLU A 139 -9.11 -10.04 8.23
N GLU A 140 -9.18 -9.36 9.38
CA GLU A 140 -8.84 -7.93 9.47
C GLU A 140 -7.34 -7.69 9.28
N PHE A 141 -6.46 -8.59 9.75
CA PHE A 141 -5.03 -8.52 9.44
C PHE A 141 -4.75 -8.70 7.95
N ASP A 142 -5.36 -9.71 7.33
CA ASP A 142 -5.16 -10.01 5.91
C ASP A 142 -5.75 -8.94 5.00
N MET A 143 -6.94 -8.42 5.33
CA MET A 143 -7.53 -7.28 4.62
C MET A 143 -6.64 -6.04 4.75
N ARG A 144 -6.14 -5.73 5.95
CA ARG A 144 -5.19 -4.63 6.17
C ARG A 144 -3.91 -4.82 5.35
N ASN A 145 -3.35 -6.02 5.30
CA ASN A 145 -2.13 -6.32 4.54
C ASN A 145 -2.36 -6.21 3.02
N LYS A 146 -3.50 -6.71 2.50
CA LYS A 146 -3.91 -6.56 1.09
C LYS A 146 -4.07 -5.09 0.71
N LEU A 147 -4.72 -4.30 1.56
CA LEU A 147 -4.90 -2.85 1.37
C LEU A 147 -3.58 -2.07 1.43
N LEU A 148 -2.65 -2.44 2.33
CA LEU A 148 -1.32 -1.81 2.41
C LEU A 148 -0.46 -2.17 1.19
N ALA A 149 -0.55 -3.40 0.67
CA ALA A 149 0.09 -3.79 -0.59
C ALA A 149 -0.38 -2.94 -1.79
N ILE A 150 -1.69 -2.64 -1.84
CA ILE A 150 -2.28 -1.75 -2.84
C ILE A 150 -1.78 -0.31 -2.65
N LEU A 151 -1.87 0.23 -1.42
CA LEU A 151 -1.49 1.61 -1.13
C LEU A 151 0.00 1.87 -1.38
N ALA A 152 0.88 0.98 -0.92
CA ALA A 152 2.33 1.11 -1.07
C ALA A 152 2.72 1.35 -2.53
N ARG A 153 2.24 0.51 -3.46
CA ARG A 153 2.53 0.62 -4.91
C ARG A 153 2.24 2.02 -5.48
N VAL A 154 1.13 2.66 -5.09
CA VAL A 154 0.76 4.00 -5.58
C VAL A 154 1.56 5.11 -4.87
N VAL A 155 1.87 4.95 -3.57
CA VAL A 155 2.74 5.88 -2.84
C VAL A 155 4.18 5.82 -3.36
N ASP A 156 4.68 4.64 -3.70
CA ASP A 156 6.02 4.41 -4.25
C ASP A 156 6.13 5.02 -5.66
N GLU A 157 5.15 4.79 -6.54
CA GLU A 157 5.02 5.49 -7.83
C GLU A 157 4.98 7.02 -7.67
N GLN A 158 4.35 7.53 -6.61
CA GLN A 158 4.25 8.97 -6.37
C GLN A 158 5.51 9.57 -5.69
N THR A 159 6.34 8.78 -5.01
CA THR A 159 7.48 9.29 -4.23
C THR A 159 8.86 8.97 -4.81
N LEU A 160 9.01 7.81 -5.46
CA LEU A 160 10.29 7.34 -6.01
C LEU A 160 10.46 7.71 -7.50
N ASN A 161 9.39 7.64 -8.31
CA ASN A 161 9.50 7.92 -9.73
C ASN A 161 9.69 9.42 -10.02
N LYS A 162 10.85 9.77 -10.57
CA LYS A 162 11.21 11.11 -11.05
C LYS A 162 11.12 11.14 -12.59
N GLY A 163 10.48 12.16 -13.15
CA GLY A 163 10.41 12.37 -14.61
C GLY A 163 9.04 12.85 -15.10
N ALA A 164 8.99 13.31 -16.35
CA ALA A 164 7.80 13.95 -16.95
C ALA A 164 6.54 13.07 -17.02
N MET A 165 6.69 11.74 -16.97
CA MET A 165 5.57 10.78 -17.01
C MET A 165 5.04 10.37 -15.62
N ARG A 166 5.65 10.85 -14.52
CA ARG A 166 5.28 10.50 -13.13
C ARG A 166 3.77 10.61 -12.89
N GLU A 167 3.17 11.75 -13.24
CA GLU A 167 1.75 11.99 -12.99
C GLU A 167 0.85 10.96 -13.69
N LYS A 168 1.13 10.62 -14.97
CA LYS A 168 0.37 9.62 -15.72
C LYS A 168 0.53 8.21 -15.13
N ARG A 169 1.74 7.84 -14.67
CA ARG A 169 1.96 6.56 -13.98
C ARG A 169 1.20 6.49 -12.66
N VAL A 170 1.24 7.56 -11.86
CA VAL A 170 0.53 7.67 -10.57
C VAL A 170 -0.98 7.64 -10.76
N GLN A 171 -1.53 8.31 -11.78
CA GLN A 171 -2.94 8.21 -12.15
C GLN A 171 -3.33 6.77 -12.56
N SER A 172 -2.50 6.10 -13.37
CA SER A 172 -2.71 4.69 -13.74
C SER A 172 -2.64 3.75 -12.54
N ALA A 173 -1.65 3.91 -11.66
CA ALA A 173 -1.48 3.12 -10.44
C ALA A 173 -2.65 3.35 -9.47
N LEU A 174 -3.13 4.59 -9.35
CA LEU A 174 -4.31 4.93 -8.56
C LEU A 174 -5.59 4.30 -9.13
N GLN A 175 -5.77 4.31 -10.45
CA GLN A 175 -6.91 3.65 -11.10
C GLN A 175 -6.88 2.12 -10.86
N VAL A 176 -5.71 1.50 -10.97
CA VAL A 176 -5.50 0.08 -10.62
C VAL A 176 -5.79 -0.16 -9.14
N ALA A 177 -5.36 0.72 -8.24
CA ALA A 177 -5.62 0.60 -6.80
C ALA A 177 -7.11 0.75 -6.44
N GLN A 178 -7.82 1.69 -7.08
CA GLN A 178 -9.26 1.86 -6.92
C GLN A 178 -10.03 0.64 -7.45
N ARG A 179 -9.56 0.01 -8.53
CA ARG A 179 -10.11 -1.27 -9.02
C ARG A 179 -9.89 -2.42 -8.03
N ASN A 180 -8.65 -2.64 -7.60
CA ASN A 180 -8.32 -3.71 -6.64
C ASN A 180 -9.08 -3.52 -5.31
N LEU A 181 -9.28 -2.26 -4.89
CA LEU A 181 -10.12 -1.92 -3.75
C LEU A 181 -11.59 -2.36 -3.97
N ALA A 182 -12.19 -2.02 -5.12
CA ALA A 182 -13.55 -2.42 -5.44
C ALA A 182 -13.73 -3.97 -5.52
N GLU A 183 -12.72 -4.69 -6.02
CA GLU A 183 -12.70 -6.15 -6.06
C GLU A 183 -12.63 -6.78 -4.64
N LEU A 184 -11.83 -6.20 -3.74
CA LEU A 184 -11.81 -6.59 -2.31
C LEU A 184 -13.13 -6.24 -1.59
N GLU A 185 -13.82 -5.17 -1.98
CA GLU A 185 -15.09 -4.75 -1.39
C GLU A 185 -16.26 -5.62 -1.88
N GLY A 186 -16.30 -5.97 -3.17
CA GLY A 186 -17.32 -6.85 -3.75
C GLY A 186 -17.26 -8.29 -3.21
N THR A 187 -16.06 -8.80 -2.93
CA THR A 187 -15.85 -10.15 -2.36
C THR A 187 -16.57 -10.35 -1.02
N VAL A 188 -16.78 -9.29 -0.22
CA VAL A 188 -17.47 -9.36 1.08
C VAL A 188 -19.00 -9.49 0.92
N GLY A 189 -19.56 -9.15 -0.24
CA GLY A 189 -21.00 -9.17 -0.48
C GLY A 189 -21.55 -10.45 -1.12
N MET A 190 -20.71 -11.43 -1.45
CA MET A 190 -21.10 -12.54 -2.34
C MET A 190 -21.28 -13.88 -1.61
N VAL A 191 -22.24 -13.92 -0.69
CA VAL A 191 -22.69 -15.13 0.00
C VAL A 191 -24.05 -15.60 -0.56
N MET A 192 -24.15 -16.91 -0.81
CA MET A 192 -25.27 -17.66 -1.42
C MET A 192 -25.54 -17.45 -2.92
N PRO A 193 -25.34 -18.50 -3.75
CA PRO A 193 -25.93 -18.59 -5.07
C PRO A 193 -27.36 -19.14 -4.99
N ALA A 194 -28.35 -18.39 -5.44
CA ALA A 194 -29.67 -18.94 -5.74
C ALA A 194 -29.60 -19.78 -7.03
N SER A 195 -30.24 -20.95 -7.04
CA SER A 195 -30.14 -21.91 -8.15
C SER A 195 -30.86 -21.45 -9.42
N ALA A 196 -30.51 -22.11 -10.54
CA ALA A 196 -31.00 -21.82 -11.87
C ALA A 196 -32.53 -21.83 -12.03
N ASP A 197 -33.01 -21.03 -12.98
CA ASP A 197 -34.25 -21.29 -13.72
C ASP A 197 -33.96 -21.17 -15.23
N LEU A 198 -34.76 -21.85 -16.06
CA LEU A 198 -34.55 -22.05 -17.48
C LEU A 198 -35.79 -21.63 -18.28
N SER A 199 -35.65 -20.74 -19.27
CA SER A 199 -36.67 -20.58 -20.31
C SER A 199 -36.12 -20.05 -21.65
N PRO A 200 -36.79 -20.38 -22.79
CA PRO A 200 -36.22 -20.26 -24.13
C PRO A 200 -36.63 -18.99 -24.92
N PRO A 201 -35.97 -18.68 -26.05
CA PRO A 201 -36.25 -17.50 -26.87
C PRO A 201 -37.21 -17.74 -28.06
N PRO A 202 -38.05 -16.75 -28.38
CA PRO A 202 -38.54 -16.45 -29.73
C PRO A 202 -38.30 -14.96 -30.11
N ALA A 203 -38.31 -14.51 -31.38
CA ALA A 203 -38.17 -15.13 -32.69
C ALA A 203 -37.76 -14.03 -33.73
N VAL A 204 -37.56 -14.38 -35.00
CA VAL A 204 -36.95 -13.52 -36.05
C VAL A 204 -37.92 -12.49 -36.66
N ALA A 205 -37.43 -11.26 -36.93
CA ALA A 205 -38.10 -10.27 -37.79
C ALA A 205 -37.12 -9.44 -38.66
N THR A 206 -36.87 -9.93 -39.87
CA THR A 206 -36.48 -9.27 -41.14
C THR A 206 -36.16 -7.76 -41.21
N GLN A 207 -35.04 -7.40 -41.85
CA GLN A 207 -34.79 -6.07 -42.46
C GLN A 207 -35.64 -5.82 -43.72
N PRO A 208 -35.63 -4.58 -44.26
CA PRO A 208 -35.09 -4.44 -45.63
C PRO A 208 -34.22 -3.19 -45.91
N LEU A 209 -33.06 -3.46 -46.54
CA LEU A 209 -32.40 -2.79 -47.68
C LEU A 209 -32.25 -1.24 -47.81
N MET A 210 -31.09 -0.86 -48.39
CA MET A 210 -30.65 0.49 -48.77
C MET A 210 -31.36 1.04 -50.03
N PRO A 211 -31.20 2.34 -50.37
CA PRO A 211 -30.23 2.64 -51.44
C PRO A 211 -29.43 3.97 -51.34
N ILE A 212 -28.13 3.85 -51.64
CA ILE A 212 -27.31 4.68 -52.56
C ILE A 212 -27.31 6.23 -52.43
N ALA A 213 -26.12 6.80 -52.26
CA ALA A 213 -25.83 8.24 -52.33
C ALA A 213 -25.59 8.74 -53.78
N PRO A 214 -25.55 10.07 -53.99
CA PRO A 214 -24.31 10.62 -54.56
C PRO A 214 -23.85 11.97 -53.96
N VAL A 215 -22.54 12.24 -54.11
CA VAL A 215 -21.92 13.58 -54.03
C VAL A 215 -21.52 13.98 -55.46
N PRO A 216 -21.43 15.28 -55.83
CA PRO A 216 -20.11 15.95 -55.76
C PRO A 216 -20.16 17.51 -55.60
N ALA A 217 -18.99 18.14 -55.77
CA ALA A 217 -18.73 19.51 -56.30
C ALA A 217 -18.36 20.68 -55.34
N THR A 218 -17.05 20.80 -55.09
CA THR A 218 -16.17 21.98 -55.29
C THR A 218 -16.45 23.39 -54.69
N SER A 219 -15.39 23.95 -54.07
CA SER A 219 -14.96 25.38 -54.09
C SER A 219 -15.92 26.49 -53.59
N LEU A 220 -15.54 27.41 -52.69
CA LEU A 220 -14.35 28.29 -52.73
C LEU A 220 -14.20 29.06 -51.40
N ALA A 221 -13.09 29.80 -51.21
CA ALA A 221 -12.90 30.74 -50.10
C ALA A 221 -13.00 32.20 -50.59
N VAL A 222 -13.61 33.08 -49.78
CA VAL A 222 -13.57 34.55 -49.93
C VAL A 222 -13.42 35.18 -48.54
N VAL A 223 -12.81 36.37 -48.47
CA VAL A 223 -12.39 37.04 -47.24
C VAL A 223 -13.06 38.43 -47.15
N SER A 224 -13.18 38.95 -45.92
CA SER A 224 -12.76 40.32 -45.53
C SER A 224 -13.77 41.45 -45.22
N HIS A 225 -13.34 42.24 -44.22
CA HIS A 225 -13.59 43.68 -43.91
C HIS A 225 -14.94 44.19 -43.33
N GLY A 226 -14.82 45.22 -42.46
CA GLY A 226 -15.93 45.94 -41.78
C GLY A 226 -15.80 45.93 -40.24
N ASN A 227 -14.81 46.59 -39.62
CA ASN A 227 -14.86 47.97 -39.07
C ASN A 227 -16.07 48.24 -38.13
N SER A 228 -15.95 48.82 -36.92
CA SER A 228 -14.91 49.74 -36.40
C SER A 228 -14.70 49.63 -34.88
N SER A 229 -13.54 50.10 -34.39
CA SER A 229 -13.29 50.49 -32.98
C SER A 229 -13.17 52.03 -32.88
N PRO A 230 -13.51 52.66 -31.75
CA PRO A 230 -12.45 53.38 -30.98
C PRO A 230 -12.72 53.45 -29.44
N VAL A 231 -11.84 53.92 -28.52
CA VAL A 231 -10.36 54.06 -28.40
C VAL A 231 -10.03 54.28 -26.88
N LEU A 232 -8.79 54.07 -26.45
CA LEU A 232 -8.28 54.30 -25.06
C LEU A 232 -7.92 55.79 -24.78
N PRO A 233 -7.55 56.20 -23.55
CA PRO A 233 -6.14 56.08 -23.07
C PRO A 233 -6.07 55.46 -21.65
N SER A 234 -5.00 54.78 -21.18
CA SER A 234 -3.55 54.79 -21.46
C SER A 234 -2.72 55.90 -20.77
N LEU A 235 -1.86 55.50 -19.82
CA LEU A 235 -0.62 56.17 -19.41
C LEU A 235 0.41 55.11 -18.98
N SER A 236 1.71 55.41 -19.09
CA SER A 236 2.79 54.41 -19.06
C SER A 236 4.18 54.96 -18.70
N ALA A 237 5.03 54.10 -18.12
CA ALA A 237 6.48 54.25 -17.89
C ALA A 237 7.02 52.81 -17.59
N GLN A 238 8.15 52.23 -18.06
CA GLN A 238 9.50 52.69 -18.47
C GLN A 238 10.25 53.43 -17.33
N GLN A 239 11.52 53.18 -16.98
CA GLN A 239 12.63 52.35 -17.52
C GLN A 239 13.39 51.71 -16.29
N ASN A 240 14.55 51.05 -16.31
CA ASN A 240 15.61 50.79 -17.31
C ASN A 240 16.33 49.43 -17.05
N VAL A 241 17.46 49.19 -17.73
CA VAL A 241 18.33 47.98 -17.69
C VAL A 241 19.54 48.18 -16.74
N GLN A 242 20.14 47.08 -16.23
CA GLN A 242 21.59 46.73 -16.36
C GLN A 242 22.35 46.16 -15.12
N GLN A 243 23.20 45.14 -15.41
CA GLN A 243 24.44 44.68 -14.74
C GLN A 243 24.46 44.11 -13.29
N ASN A 244 24.83 42.82 -13.22
CA ASN A 244 26.12 42.29 -12.72
C ASN A 244 26.77 42.93 -11.45
N GLY A 245 27.14 42.11 -10.46
CA GLY A 245 28.10 42.53 -9.42
C GLY A 245 28.11 41.69 -8.14
N SER A 246 28.83 40.56 -8.12
CA SER A 246 29.15 39.86 -6.86
C SER A 246 30.15 40.68 -6.03
N ASN A 247 29.80 41.09 -4.79
CA ASN A 247 30.83 41.39 -3.79
C ASN A 247 30.38 41.34 -2.32
N LYS A 248 31.36 41.10 -1.44
CA LYS A 248 31.23 40.70 -0.03
C LYS A 248 31.50 41.90 0.90
N ARG A 249 30.77 42.10 2.02
CA ARG A 249 31.39 42.73 3.22
C ARG A 249 30.72 42.47 4.58
N ALA A 250 31.59 42.08 5.53
CA ALA A 250 31.57 42.21 7.00
C ALA A 250 30.26 42.42 7.81
N LEU A 251 29.98 41.43 8.67
CA LEU A 251 30.12 41.51 10.14
C LEU A 251 30.05 42.91 10.80
N ARG A 252 29.19 43.05 11.82
CA ARG A 252 29.43 43.93 12.97
C ARG A 252 29.41 43.13 14.28
N THR A 253 30.10 43.64 15.29
CA THR A 253 30.46 42.93 16.51
C THR A 253 29.46 43.12 17.66
N GLY A 254 29.41 42.13 18.55
CA GLY A 254 28.77 42.19 19.86
C GLY A 254 29.35 41.10 20.74
N ALA A 255 30.33 41.44 21.57
CA ALA A 255 31.08 40.49 22.39
C ALA A 255 30.94 40.83 23.88
N VAL A 256 30.67 39.81 24.69
CA VAL A 256 30.89 39.82 26.15
C VAL A 256 31.52 38.46 26.50
N SER A 257 32.74 38.49 27.03
CA SER A 257 33.48 37.29 27.43
C SER A 257 33.55 37.20 28.94
N VAL A 258 33.28 36.02 29.52
CA VAL A 258 33.55 35.74 30.94
C VAL A 258 34.24 34.38 31.07
N ALA A 259 35.46 34.43 31.62
CA ALA A 259 36.27 33.39 32.27
C ALA A 259 36.17 31.91 31.83
N SER A 260 37.34 31.35 31.51
CA SER A 260 37.74 30.01 31.94
C SER A 260 38.92 30.14 32.91
N PRO A 261 39.20 29.10 33.72
CA PRO A 261 40.57 28.59 33.67
C PRO A 261 40.68 27.05 33.63
N MET A 262 41.56 26.60 32.74
CA MET A 262 42.36 25.36 32.72
C MET A 262 41.95 24.16 33.61
N GLN A 263 41.88 22.99 32.96
CA GLN A 263 42.97 22.00 33.10
C GLN A 263 43.20 21.26 31.77
N GLU A 264 44.45 20.88 31.50
CA GLU A 264 44.89 20.38 30.19
C GLU A 264 45.63 19.05 30.33
N VAL A 265 45.14 18.00 29.66
CA VAL A 265 45.82 16.70 29.52
C VAL A 265 45.90 16.36 28.03
N LYS A 266 47.11 16.14 27.52
CA LYS A 266 47.42 15.99 26.08
C LYS A 266 47.84 14.57 25.71
N ARG A 267 47.11 13.91 24.81
CA ARG A 267 47.48 12.86 23.81
C ARG A 267 46.20 12.21 23.24
N PRO A 268 46.23 11.55 22.06
CA PRO A 268 46.77 12.03 20.78
C PRO A 268 45.66 12.05 19.69
N ARG A 269 45.53 13.15 18.92
CA ARG A 269 44.37 13.37 18.01
C ARG A 269 44.35 12.51 16.71
N VAL A 270 45.25 11.54 16.55
CA VAL A 270 45.43 10.81 15.28
C VAL A 270 44.50 9.59 15.16
N GLU A 271 44.41 8.78 16.21
CA GLU A 271 43.66 7.50 16.24
C GLU A 271 42.18 7.67 15.87
N ASN A 272 41.53 8.72 16.38
CA ASN A 272 40.13 9.04 16.12
C ASN A 272 39.83 9.36 14.63
N THR A 273 40.85 9.61 13.79
CA THR A 273 40.67 9.78 12.34
C THR A 273 40.76 8.44 11.62
N ALA A 274 41.68 7.56 12.03
CA ALA A 274 41.81 6.21 11.48
C ALA A 274 40.56 5.37 11.77
N VAL A 275 40.11 5.32 13.03
CA VAL A 275 38.87 4.61 13.43
C VAL A 275 37.64 5.16 12.71
N SER A 276 37.58 6.48 12.45
CA SER A 276 36.49 7.08 11.67
C SER A 276 36.51 6.66 10.19
N MET A 277 37.69 6.45 9.59
CA MET A 277 37.82 5.97 8.21
C MET A 277 37.52 4.46 8.11
N GLU A 278 38.01 3.67 9.06
CA GLU A 278 37.74 2.25 9.20
C GLU A 278 36.24 1.96 9.39
N THR A 279 35.56 2.75 10.23
CA THR A 279 34.09 2.66 10.40
C THR A 279 33.35 3.02 9.12
N THR A 280 33.80 4.00 8.33
CA THR A 280 33.18 4.30 7.03
C THR A 280 33.41 3.20 5.98
N LEU A 281 34.56 2.52 6.02
CA LEU A 281 34.85 1.40 5.13
C LEU A 281 34.02 0.17 5.49
N ASP A 282 33.87 -0.20 6.77
CA ASP A 282 32.95 -1.28 7.20
C ASP A 282 31.50 -0.99 6.78
N MET A 283 31.04 0.25 6.94
CA MET A 283 29.71 0.67 6.47
C MET A 283 29.57 0.57 4.94
N GLU A 284 30.61 0.88 4.17
CA GLU A 284 30.60 0.79 2.71
C GLU A 284 30.70 -0.67 2.22
N GLU A 285 31.50 -1.51 2.86
CA GLU A 285 31.61 -2.95 2.62
C GLU A 285 30.29 -3.67 2.94
N ARG A 286 29.66 -3.32 4.07
CA ARG A 286 28.33 -3.82 4.45
C ARG A 286 27.24 -3.38 3.48
N LYS A 287 27.33 -2.17 2.94
CA LYS A 287 26.43 -1.67 1.89
C LYS A 287 26.67 -2.41 0.56
N LEU A 288 27.92 -2.68 0.20
CA LEU A 288 28.29 -3.42 -1.00
C LEU A 288 27.69 -4.83 -0.98
N ARG A 289 27.84 -5.58 0.13
CA ARG A 289 27.21 -6.90 0.31
C ARG A 289 25.69 -6.90 0.19
N LEU A 290 25.02 -5.80 0.56
CA LEU A 290 23.57 -5.67 0.42
C LEU A 290 23.13 -5.38 -1.02
N GLU A 291 23.94 -4.68 -1.81
CA GLU A 291 23.69 -4.49 -3.24
C GLU A 291 24.07 -5.73 -4.04
N GLU A 292 25.16 -6.42 -3.69
CA GLU A 292 25.58 -7.72 -4.25
C GLU A 292 24.46 -8.77 -4.13
N ARG A 293 23.91 -8.97 -2.92
CA ARG A 293 22.76 -9.86 -2.69
C ARG A 293 21.49 -9.41 -3.43
N ARG A 294 21.35 -8.12 -3.73
CA ARG A 294 20.22 -7.62 -4.51
C ARG A 294 20.39 -7.92 -5.99
N VAL A 295 21.61 -7.79 -6.52
CA VAL A 295 21.97 -8.20 -7.89
C VAL A 295 21.77 -9.70 -8.04
N GLU A 296 22.23 -10.52 -7.09
CA GLU A 296 22.01 -11.99 -7.08
C GLU A 296 20.51 -12.36 -7.21
N LEU A 297 19.63 -11.71 -6.45
CA LEU A 297 18.17 -11.92 -6.53
C LEU A 297 17.55 -11.39 -7.83
N GLU A 298 18.13 -10.36 -8.45
CA GLU A 298 17.69 -9.85 -9.76
C GLU A 298 18.17 -10.75 -10.91
N GLU A 299 19.38 -11.32 -10.80
CA GLU A 299 19.92 -12.34 -11.72
C GLU A 299 19.16 -13.67 -11.61
N GLU A 300 18.83 -14.15 -10.40
CA GLU A 300 17.98 -15.34 -10.21
C GLU A 300 16.61 -15.14 -10.86
N ARG A 301 15.98 -13.97 -10.64
CA ARG A 301 14.71 -13.63 -11.30
C ARG A 301 14.88 -13.61 -12.83
N LEU A 302 15.92 -12.99 -13.35
CA LEU A 302 16.17 -12.90 -14.80
C LEU A 302 16.41 -14.28 -15.41
N ALA A 303 17.13 -15.16 -14.70
CA ALA A 303 17.37 -16.54 -15.10
C ALA A 303 16.07 -17.36 -15.13
N PHE A 304 15.19 -17.21 -14.13
CA PHE A 304 13.87 -17.85 -14.10
C PHE A 304 12.95 -17.33 -15.22
N GLU A 305 12.94 -16.01 -15.46
CA GLU A 305 12.17 -15.39 -16.54
C GLU A 305 12.65 -15.84 -17.93
N LYS A 306 13.97 -15.97 -18.13
CA LYS A 306 14.58 -16.57 -19.32
C LYS A 306 14.24 -18.06 -19.47
N GLN A 307 14.36 -18.85 -18.40
CA GLN A 307 14.04 -20.29 -18.42
C GLN A 307 12.58 -20.51 -18.81
N LYS A 308 11.66 -19.68 -18.27
CA LYS A 308 10.25 -19.72 -18.66
C LYS A 308 10.07 -19.37 -20.14
N SER A 309 10.69 -18.30 -20.64
CA SER A 309 10.62 -17.94 -22.06
C SER A 309 11.16 -19.06 -22.97
N GLU A 310 12.20 -19.78 -22.54
CA GLU A 310 12.71 -20.95 -23.26
C GLU A 310 11.79 -22.17 -23.19
N GLN A 311 10.91 -22.28 -22.19
CA GLN A 311 9.86 -23.30 -22.13
C GLN A 311 8.69 -22.92 -23.04
N ASP A 312 8.20 -21.69 -22.95
CA ASP A 312 7.09 -21.16 -23.77
C ASP A 312 7.42 -21.30 -25.28
N GLU A 313 8.68 -21.06 -25.69
CA GLU A 313 9.17 -21.27 -27.06
C GLU A 313 9.21 -22.76 -27.47
N LYS A 314 9.61 -23.67 -26.57
CA LYS A 314 9.62 -25.13 -26.82
C LYS A 314 8.20 -25.69 -26.98
N GLU A 315 7.27 -25.24 -26.13
CA GLU A 315 5.85 -25.63 -26.22
C GLU A 315 5.22 -25.09 -27.52
N ARG A 316 5.50 -23.83 -27.89
CA ARG A 316 5.11 -23.24 -29.18
C ARG A 316 5.66 -24.05 -30.37
N GLN A 317 6.94 -24.43 -30.34
CA GLN A 317 7.56 -25.20 -31.42
C GLN A 317 6.95 -26.60 -31.54
N ALA A 318 6.68 -27.29 -30.43
CA ALA A 318 6.01 -28.58 -30.42
C ALA A 318 4.61 -28.52 -31.05
N LEU A 319 3.83 -27.46 -30.77
CA LEU A 319 2.53 -27.23 -31.40
C LEU A 319 2.64 -27.02 -32.93
N LEU A 320 3.65 -26.27 -33.39
CA LEU A 320 3.90 -26.08 -34.82
C LEU A 320 4.30 -27.38 -35.53
N ASP A 321 5.06 -28.26 -34.88
CA ASP A 321 5.46 -29.54 -35.46
C ASP A 321 4.32 -30.58 -35.47
N VAL A 322 3.42 -30.55 -34.47
CA VAL A 322 2.16 -31.32 -34.52
C VAL A 322 1.29 -30.87 -35.69
N LEU A 323 1.11 -29.55 -35.90
CA LEU A 323 0.36 -29.02 -37.04
C LEU A 323 1.02 -29.38 -38.38
N ARG A 324 2.35 -29.39 -38.46
CA ARG A 324 3.11 -29.84 -39.64
C ARG A 324 2.88 -31.32 -39.92
N ALA A 325 2.92 -32.17 -38.90
CA ALA A 325 2.67 -33.61 -39.03
C ALA A 325 1.23 -33.90 -39.50
N GLN A 326 0.24 -33.21 -38.94
CA GLN A 326 -1.16 -33.29 -39.40
C GLN A 326 -1.31 -32.86 -40.86
N GLY A 327 -0.69 -31.75 -41.27
CA GLY A 327 -0.67 -31.30 -42.66
C GLY A 327 -0.02 -32.30 -43.63
N SER A 328 1.05 -32.97 -43.20
CA SER A 328 1.69 -34.05 -43.97
C SER A 328 0.74 -35.25 -44.15
N LEU A 329 0.11 -35.73 -43.08
CA LEU A 329 -0.82 -36.86 -43.12
C LEU A 329 -2.04 -36.57 -44.02
N VAL A 330 -2.61 -35.36 -43.92
CA VAL A 330 -3.71 -34.94 -44.82
C VAL A 330 -3.24 -34.91 -46.28
N THR A 331 -2.01 -34.47 -46.55
CA THR A 331 -1.44 -34.46 -47.90
C THR A 331 -1.25 -35.88 -48.44
N GLU A 332 -0.76 -36.81 -47.63
CA GLU A 332 -0.56 -38.22 -47.98
C GLU A 332 -1.89 -38.96 -48.22
N LEU A 333 -2.91 -38.73 -47.40
CA LEU A 333 -4.27 -39.22 -47.64
C LEU A 333 -4.83 -38.66 -48.97
N LEU A 334 -4.56 -37.38 -49.29
CA LEU A 334 -4.97 -36.75 -50.54
C LEU A 334 -4.15 -37.18 -51.77
N THR A 335 -2.95 -37.75 -51.62
CA THR A 335 -2.24 -38.42 -52.73
C THR A 335 -2.75 -39.85 -52.90
N HIS A 336 -2.93 -40.61 -51.82
CA HIS A 336 -3.48 -41.97 -51.86
C HIS A 336 -4.88 -42.01 -52.49
N LEU A 337 -5.77 -41.09 -52.12
CA LEU A 337 -7.11 -40.96 -52.72
C LEU A 337 -7.07 -40.56 -54.21
N ARG A 338 -6.03 -39.84 -54.66
CA ARG A 338 -5.83 -39.51 -56.08
C ARG A 338 -5.28 -40.70 -56.85
N SER A 339 -4.22 -41.34 -56.37
CA SER A 339 -3.64 -42.54 -56.99
C SER A 339 -4.67 -43.67 -57.09
N SER A 340 -5.47 -43.91 -56.05
CA SER A 340 -6.55 -44.91 -56.05
C SER A 340 -7.63 -44.63 -57.11
N LYS A 341 -7.93 -43.35 -57.41
CA LYS A 341 -8.82 -42.95 -58.52
C LYS A 341 -8.18 -43.05 -59.91
N ILE A 342 -6.87 -43.21 -59.99
CA ILE A 342 -6.09 -43.25 -61.25
C ILE A 342 -5.79 -44.71 -61.68
N SER A 343 -6.48 -45.70 -61.10
CA SER A 343 -6.47 -47.10 -61.54
C SER A 343 -7.77 -47.55 -62.26
N PRO A 344 -8.17 -46.95 -63.40
CA PRO A 344 -9.20 -47.53 -64.25
C PRO A 344 -8.64 -48.74 -65.00
N ASN A 345 -8.93 -49.94 -64.49
CA ASN A 345 -9.02 -51.22 -65.21
C ASN A 345 -8.33 -51.31 -66.60
N THR A 346 -7.07 -51.76 -66.66
CA THR A 346 -6.38 -52.10 -67.94
C THR A 346 -5.74 -53.50 -67.94
N GLN A 347 -6.40 -54.52 -67.36
CA GLN A 347 -6.15 -55.93 -67.70
C GLN A 347 -7.47 -56.72 -67.58
N GLY A 348 -8.05 -57.14 -68.70
CA GLY A 348 -9.33 -57.85 -68.69
C GLY A 348 -9.99 -58.07 -70.05
N LEU A 349 -9.26 -58.65 -71.01
CA LEU A 349 -9.71 -59.19 -72.32
C LEU A 349 -10.47 -58.22 -73.24
#